data_AF-A0A2E8VT60-F1
#
_entry.id   AF-A0A2E8VT60-F1
#
_cell.length_a   1.000
_cell.length_b   1.000
_cell.length_c   1.000
_cell.angle_alpha   90.00
_cell.angle_beta   90.00
_cell.angle_gamma   90.00
#
_symmetry.space_group_name_H-M   'P 1'
#
loop_
_entity.id
_entity.type
_entity.pdbx_description
1 polymer ?
#
loop_
_entity_poly.entity_id
_entity_poly.type
_entity_poly.pdbx_seq_one_letter_code
_entity_poly.pdbx_strand_id
1 'polypeptide(L)'
;MRGLGYDVVGFAYGLAGLEPAIEARPDLLLTDINLKDGDGIELASEINARWPVPVVFLTAYSDQETVSRAKRVAPYGYIIKPAENRELEITIEIALYKFAIERELKQTQALLSNALTCIGDALVFVDADGTISQLNQRAQTLFGRTATG
;
A
#
# COMPACT_ATOMS: atom_id res chain seq x y z
N MET A 1 -3.32 -4.48 -21.89
CA MET A 1 -3.30 -5.50 -20.82
C MET A 1 -2.81 -6.85 -21.34
N ARG A 2 -3.63 -7.69 -22.00
CA ARG A 2 -3.13 -8.99 -22.53
C ARG A 2 -2.01 -8.89 -23.58
N GLY A 3 -2.02 -7.83 -24.39
CA GLY A 3 -0.93 -7.52 -25.33
C GLY A 3 0.32 -6.88 -24.69
N LEU A 4 0.30 -6.63 -23.37
CA LEU A 4 1.39 -6.03 -22.59
C LEU A 4 2.00 -7.05 -21.61
N GLY A 5 1.72 -8.35 -21.77
CA GLY A 5 2.22 -9.40 -20.88
C GLY A 5 1.47 -9.56 -19.55
N TYR A 6 0.40 -8.80 -19.31
CA TYR A 6 -0.43 -8.92 -18.11
C TYR A 6 -1.69 -9.75 -18.36
N ASP A 7 -2.00 -10.69 -17.47
CA ASP A 7 -3.30 -11.35 -17.49
C ASP A 7 -4.36 -10.48 -16.83
N VAL A 8 -5.54 -10.44 -17.43
CA VAL A 8 -6.69 -9.73 -16.90
C VAL A 8 -7.54 -10.75 -16.15
N VAL A 9 -7.32 -10.81 -14.84
CA VAL A 9 -7.96 -11.78 -13.95
C VAL A 9 -9.37 -11.37 -13.52
N GLY A 10 -9.78 -10.14 -13.82
CA GLY A 10 -11.12 -9.63 -13.58
C GLY A 10 -11.34 -8.27 -14.24
N PHE A 11 -12.59 -7.99 -14.60
CA PHE A 11 -12.99 -6.69 -15.16
C PHE A 11 -14.45 -6.41 -14.76
N ALA A 12 -14.73 -5.18 -14.31
CA ALA A 12 -16.07 -4.70 -14.02
C ALA A 12 -16.26 -3.29 -14.58
N TYR A 13 -17.47 -2.98 -15.06
CA TYR A 13 -17.84 -1.65 -15.59
C TYR A 13 -18.33 -0.69 -14.49
N GLY A 14 -18.16 -1.06 -13.23
CA GLY A 14 -18.73 -0.42 -12.06
C GLY A 14 -18.48 -1.25 -10.80
N LEU A 15 -19.10 -0.87 -9.69
CA LEU A 15 -19.08 -1.64 -8.44
C LEU A 15 -19.85 -2.95 -8.59
N ALA A 16 -20.94 -2.94 -9.38
CA ALA A 16 -21.72 -4.15 -9.64
C ALA A 16 -20.90 -5.23 -10.38
N GLY A 17 -20.74 -6.39 -9.76
CA GLY A 17 -20.04 -7.54 -10.36
C GLY A 17 -18.52 -7.50 -10.19
N LEU A 18 -18.01 -6.72 -9.25
CA LEU A 18 -16.60 -6.63 -8.94
C LEU A 18 -16.11 -7.77 -8.04
N GLU A 19 -17.01 -8.46 -7.33
CA GLU A 19 -16.69 -9.54 -6.41
C GLU A 19 -15.79 -10.63 -7.03
N PRO A 20 -16.06 -11.16 -8.25
CA PRO A 20 -15.18 -12.15 -8.86
C PRO A 20 -13.76 -11.61 -9.14
N ALA A 21 -13.66 -10.32 -9.51
CA ALA A 21 -12.36 -9.67 -9.73
C ALA A 21 -11.58 -9.46 -8.43
N ILE A 22 -12.28 -9.17 -7.33
CA ILE A 22 -11.72 -9.06 -5.98
C ILE A 22 -11.26 -10.43 -5.47
N GLU A 23 -12.09 -11.47 -5.65
CA GLU A 23 -11.77 -12.84 -5.24
C GLU A 23 -10.55 -13.42 -5.95
N ALA A 24 -10.31 -13.00 -7.20
CA ALA A 24 -9.11 -13.37 -7.95
C ALA A 24 -7.81 -12.79 -7.36
N ARG A 25 -7.89 -11.85 -6.40
CA ARG A 25 -6.76 -11.20 -5.72
C ARG A 25 -5.68 -10.72 -6.70
N PRO A 26 -6.00 -9.72 -7.54
CA PRO A 26 -5.05 -9.18 -8.51
C PRO A 26 -3.81 -8.60 -7.83
N ASP A 27 -2.68 -8.69 -8.54
CA ASP A 27 -1.41 -8.08 -8.11
C ASP A 27 -1.39 -6.56 -8.30
N LEU A 28 -2.33 -5.99 -9.06
CA LEU A 28 -2.51 -4.56 -9.26
C LEU A 28 -3.97 -4.23 -9.56
N LEU A 29 -4.48 -3.16 -8.96
CA LEU A 29 -5.78 -2.60 -9.26
C LEU A 29 -5.62 -1.40 -10.20
N LEU A 30 -6.15 -1.52 -11.42
CA LEU A 30 -6.32 -0.40 -12.33
C LEU A 30 -7.79 -0.01 -12.35
N THR A 31 -8.13 1.19 -11.87
CA THR A 31 -9.53 1.63 -11.79
C THR A 31 -9.68 3.07 -12.27
N ASP A 32 -10.83 3.38 -12.90
CA ASP A 32 -11.25 4.77 -13.04
C ASP A 32 -11.54 5.35 -11.66
N ILE A 33 -11.31 6.65 -11.46
CA ILE A 33 -11.78 7.37 -10.29
C ILE A 33 -13.31 7.51 -10.34
N ASN A 34 -13.85 7.84 -11.51
CA ASN A 34 -15.28 8.04 -11.67
C ASN A 34 -15.89 6.78 -12.31
N LEU A 35 -16.44 5.90 -11.47
CA LEU A 35 -17.17 4.72 -11.94
C LEU A 35 -18.62 5.09 -12.27
N LYS A 36 -19.29 4.25 -13.07
CA LYS A 36 -20.69 4.50 -13.50
C LYS A 36 -21.67 4.55 -12.33
N ASP A 37 -21.41 3.77 -11.29
CA ASP A 37 -22.27 3.51 -10.13
C ASP A 37 -21.53 3.70 -8.80
N GLY A 38 -20.38 4.39 -8.78
CA GLY A 38 -19.61 4.61 -7.56
C GLY A 38 -18.31 5.40 -7.74
N ASP A 39 -17.51 5.43 -6.68
CA ASP A 39 -16.22 6.12 -6.64
C ASP A 39 -15.07 5.10 -6.54
N GLY A 40 -14.18 5.12 -7.52
CA GLY A 40 -13.03 4.21 -7.59
C GLY A 40 -12.03 4.42 -6.46
N ILE A 41 -11.97 5.60 -5.85
CA ILE A 41 -11.11 5.88 -4.69
C ILE A 41 -11.66 5.14 -3.46
N GLU A 42 -12.97 5.17 -3.25
CA GLU A 42 -13.62 4.45 -2.15
C GLU A 42 -13.45 2.94 -2.32
N LEU A 43 -13.65 2.46 -3.54
CA LEU A 43 -13.41 1.06 -3.88
C LEU A 43 -11.96 0.65 -3.59
N ALA A 44 -11.00 1.43 -4.06
CA ALA A 44 -9.59 1.16 -3.84
C ALA A 44 -9.24 1.12 -2.35
N SER A 45 -9.85 2.00 -1.55
CA SER A 45 -9.69 2.01 -0.09
C SER A 45 -10.27 0.74 0.54
N GLU A 46 -11.44 0.28 0.09
CA GLU A 46 -12.08 -0.92 0.60
C GLU A 46 -11.26 -2.18 0.29
N ILE A 47 -10.78 -2.30 -0.96
CA ILE A 47 -9.95 -3.43 -1.39
C ILE A 47 -8.64 -3.45 -0.58
N ASN A 48 -7.97 -2.31 -0.43
CA ASN A 48 -6.73 -2.21 0.34
C ASN A 48 -6.89 -2.58 1.81
N ALA A 49 -8.08 -2.38 2.39
CA ALA A 49 -8.38 -2.81 3.76
C ALA A 49 -8.50 -4.34 3.88
N ARG A 50 -8.86 -5.05 2.80
CA ARG A 50 -8.96 -6.51 2.76
C ARG A 50 -7.59 -7.17 2.54
N TRP A 51 -6.81 -6.65 1.59
CA TRP A 51 -5.41 -7.02 1.39
C TRP A 51 -4.62 -5.89 0.71
N PRO A 52 -3.31 -5.76 0.97
CA PRO A 52 -2.50 -4.76 0.30
C PRO A 52 -2.39 -5.04 -1.20
N VAL A 53 -2.75 -4.06 -2.04
CA VAL A 53 -2.60 -4.13 -3.50
C VAL A 53 -2.22 -2.75 -4.05
N PRO A 54 -1.26 -2.65 -4.99
CA PRO A 54 -0.95 -1.37 -5.61
C PRO A 54 -2.11 -0.91 -6.49
N VAL A 55 -2.51 0.35 -6.30
CA VAL A 55 -3.61 0.97 -7.05
C VAL A 55 -3.05 2.00 -8.02
N VAL A 56 -3.48 1.91 -9.27
CA VAL A 56 -3.25 2.92 -10.32
C VAL A 56 -4.60 3.48 -10.75
N PHE A 57 -4.74 4.80 -10.67
CA PHE A 57 -5.98 5.48 -11.06
C PHE A 57 -5.93 5.97 -12.50
N LEU A 58 -7.00 5.69 -13.25
CA LEU A 58 -7.30 6.35 -14.52
C LEU A 58 -8.20 7.56 -14.24
N THR A 59 -7.89 8.73 -14.83
CA THR A 59 -8.74 9.92 -14.66
C THR A 59 -8.88 10.72 -15.95
N ALA A 60 -10.07 11.27 -16.20
CA ALA A 60 -10.31 12.24 -17.27
C ALA A 60 -10.17 13.71 -16.80
N TYR A 61 -10.21 13.95 -15.48
CA TYR A 61 -10.18 15.28 -14.87
C TYR A 61 -9.29 15.29 -13.62
N SER A 62 -8.37 16.25 -13.57
CA SER A 62 -7.40 16.40 -12.48
C SER A 62 -7.79 17.51 -11.52
N ASP A 63 -9.09 17.66 -11.19
CA ASP A 63 -9.44 18.68 -10.22
C ASP A 63 -8.74 18.40 -8.88
N GLN A 64 -8.38 19.49 -8.20
CA GLN A 64 -7.47 19.42 -7.07
C GLN A 64 -8.08 18.63 -5.89
N GLU A 65 -9.41 18.64 -5.78
CA GLU A 65 -10.16 17.91 -4.77
C GLU A 65 -10.06 16.41 -4.99
N THR A 66 -10.33 15.93 -6.22
CA THR A 66 -10.26 14.51 -6.57
C THR A 66 -8.85 13.96 -6.37
N VAL A 67 -7.83 14.69 -6.82
CA VAL A 67 -6.43 14.31 -6.61
C VAL A 67 -6.09 14.25 -5.12
N SER A 68 -6.60 15.19 -4.32
CA SER A 68 -6.37 15.20 -2.87
C SER A 68 -7.05 14.03 -2.16
N ARG A 69 -8.25 13.64 -2.61
CA ARG A 69 -8.95 12.45 -2.11
C ARG A 69 -8.20 11.17 -2.45
N ALA A 70 -7.78 11.03 -3.71
CA ALA A 70 -7.08 9.86 -4.18
C ALA A 70 -5.73 9.67 -3.47
N LYS A 71 -5.02 10.76 -3.15
CA LYS A 71 -3.76 10.71 -2.35
C LYS A 71 -3.92 10.04 -0.99
N ARG A 72 -5.12 10.04 -0.38
CA ARG A 72 -5.35 9.37 0.91
C ARG A 72 -5.22 7.85 0.83
N VAL A 73 -5.42 7.28 -0.36
CA VAL A 73 -5.25 5.84 -0.63
C VAL A 73 -3.80 5.52 -1.01
N ALA A 74 -2.90 6.52 -1.00
CA ALA A 74 -1.49 6.40 -1.35
C ALA A 74 -1.25 5.58 -2.65
N PRO A 75 -1.85 5.98 -3.78
CA PRO A 75 -1.77 5.20 -5.01
C PRO A 75 -0.35 5.16 -5.55
N TYR A 76 -0.10 4.11 -6.32
CA TYR A 76 1.19 3.83 -6.94
C TYR A 76 1.31 4.47 -8.33
N GLY A 77 0.21 4.97 -8.89
CA GLY A 77 0.23 5.70 -10.15
C GLY A 77 -1.06 6.44 -10.45
N TYR A 78 -0.95 7.41 -11.35
CA TYR A 78 -2.07 8.12 -11.97
C TYR A 78 -1.82 8.18 -13.47
N ILE A 79 -2.88 7.97 -14.24
CA ILE A 79 -2.85 7.99 -15.70
C ILE A 79 -4.00 8.88 -16.17
N ILE A 80 -3.68 9.88 -16.98
CA ILE A 80 -4.65 10.82 -17.53
C ILE A 80 -5.18 10.28 -18.86
N LYS A 81 -6.49 10.33 -19.06
CA LYS A 81 -7.12 9.91 -20.32
C LYS A 81 -7.08 11.04 -21.37
N PRO A 82 -6.90 10.70 -22.67
CA PRO A 82 -6.60 9.38 -23.20
C PRO A 82 -5.13 9.01 -22.97
N ALA A 83 -4.87 7.79 -22.50
CA ALA A 83 -3.53 7.29 -22.25
C ALA A 83 -3.09 6.36 -23.37
N GLU A 84 -1.80 6.41 -23.70
CA GLU A 84 -1.19 5.49 -24.66
C GLU A 84 -0.84 4.16 -23.98
N ASN A 85 -0.81 3.07 -24.75
CA ASN A 85 -0.45 1.74 -24.22
C ASN A 85 0.91 1.73 -23.52
N ARG A 86 1.88 2.53 -24.01
CA ARG A 86 3.22 2.62 -23.44
C ARG A 86 3.22 3.33 -22.09
N GLU A 87 2.42 4.37 -21.93
CA GLU A 87 2.26 5.05 -20.64
C GLU A 87 1.67 4.09 -19.60
N LEU A 88 0.61 3.37 -19.99
CA LEU A 88 -0.03 2.38 -19.14
C LEU A 88 0.95 1.28 -18.70
N GLU A 89 1.75 0.75 -19.63
CA GLU A 89 2.76 -0.27 -19.36
C GLU A 89 3.81 0.22 -18.35
N ILE A 90 4.41 1.39 -18.59
CA ILE A 90 5.43 1.96 -17.72
C ILE A 90 4.86 2.23 -16.31
N THR A 91 3.65 2.80 -16.22
CA THR A 91 3.05 3.08 -14.91
C THR A 91 2.74 1.80 -14.13
N ILE A 92 2.25 0.75 -14.81
CA ILE A 92 1.97 -0.55 -14.17
C ILE A 92 3.27 -1.20 -13.70
N GLU A 93 4.31 -1.22 -14.54
CA GLU A 93 5.61 -1.79 -14.19
C GLU A 93 6.23 -1.11 -12.96
N ILE A 94 6.24 0.23 -12.96
CA ILE A 94 6.73 1.02 -11.82
C ILE A 94 5.89 0.78 -10.57
N ALA A 95 4.57 0.70 -10.70
CA ALA A 95 3.67 0.48 -9.57
C ALA A 95 3.91 -0.88 -8.91
N LEU A 96 4.00 -1.95 -9.70
CA LEU A 96 4.31 -3.29 -9.22
C LEU A 96 5.70 -3.35 -8.57
N TYR A 97 6.71 -2.79 -9.22
CA TYR A 97 8.08 -2.76 -8.70
C TYR A 97 8.16 -2.03 -7.35
N LYS A 98 7.57 -0.83 -7.26
CA LYS A 98 7.58 -0.03 -6.03
C LYS A 98 6.85 -0.76 -4.90
N PHE A 99 5.71 -1.38 -5.18
CA PHE A 99 4.97 -2.16 -4.20
C PHE A 99 5.76 -3.36 -3.68
N ALA A 100 6.48 -4.08 -4.55
CA ALA A 100 7.32 -5.20 -4.16
C ALA A 100 8.43 -4.77 -3.19
N ILE A 101 9.14 -3.68 -3.51
CA ILE A 101 10.20 -3.12 -2.67
C ILE A 101 9.67 -2.67 -1.30
N GLU A 102 8.54 -1.96 -1.26
CA GLU A 102 7.94 -1.51 0.01
C GLU A 102 7.48 -2.69 0.87
N ARG A 103 6.94 -3.74 0.24
CA ARG A 103 6.55 -4.97 0.94
C ARG A 103 7.76 -5.71 1.53
N GLU A 104 8.84 -5.85 0.76
CA GLU A 104 10.09 -6.48 1.22
C GLU A 104 10.71 -5.71 2.40
N LEU A 105 10.75 -4.38 2.31
CA LEU A 105 11.22 -3.52 3.39
C LEU A 105 10.41 -3.73 4.66
N LYS A 106 9.08 -3.73 4.55
CA LYS A 106 8.17 -3.93 5.69
C LYS A 106 8.33 -5.32 6.32
N GLN A 107 8.54 -6.36 5.50
CA GLN A 107 8.82 -7.71 5.98
C GLN A 107 10.15 -7.81 6.72
N THR A 108 11.20 -7.20 6.17
CA THR A 108 12.53 -7.15 6.80
C THR A 108 12.47 -6.41 8.14
N GLN A 109 11.78 -5.27 8.20
CA GLN A 109 11.58 -4.52 9.46
C GLN A 109 10.81 -5.35 10.50
N ALA A 110 9.75 -6.04 10.10
CA ALA A 110 8.98 -6.92 10.99
C ALA A 110 9.85 -8.08 11.52
N LEU A 111 10.69 -8.67 10.67
CA LEU A 111 11.62 -9.72 11.06
C LEU A 111 12.65 -9.22 12.09
N LEU A 112 13.27 -8.07 11.84
CA LEU A 112 14.23 -7.46 12.78
C LEU A 112 13.56 -7.12 14.11
N SER A 113 12.36 -6.54 14.08
CA SER A 113 11.58 -6.23 15.28
C SER A 113 11.24 -7.49 16.09
N ASN A 114 10.83 -8.57 15.42
CA ASN A 114 10.56 -9.86 16.07
C ASN A 114 11.82 -10.46 16.67
N ALA A 115 12.95 -10.44 15.96
CA ALA A 115 14.22 -10.95 16.46
C ALA A 115 14.68 -10.21 17.74
N LEU A 116 14.58 -8.87 17.75
CA LEU A 116 14.89 -8.04 18.92
C LEU A 116 13.95 -8.29 20.11
N THR A 117 12.72 -8.75 19.84
CA THR A 117 11.75 -9.11 20.88
C THR A 117 12.00 -10.52 21.43
N CYS A 118 12.50 -11.43 20.60
CA CYS A 118 12.77 -12.83 20.97
C CYS A 118 14.10 -13.02 21.70
N ILE A 119 15.08 -12.12 21.52
CA ILE A 119 16.27 -12.10 22.37
C ILE A 119 15.77 -11.87 23.81
N GLY A 120 15.91 -12.87 24.67
CA GLY A 120 15.37 -12.87 26.03
C GLY A 120 15.95 -11.80 26.95
N ASP A 121 16.88 -11.00 26.46
CA ASP A 121 17.58 -9.96 27.20
C ASP A 121 16.85 -8.61 27.11
N ALA A 122 17.02 -7.81 28.16
CA ALA A 122 16.57 -6.42 28.18
C ALA A 122 17.44 -5.58 27.22
N LEU A 123 16.82 -5.02 26.18
CA LEU A 123 17.49 -4.09 25.25
C LEU A 123 17.12 -2.65 25.58
N VAL A 124 18.17 -1.83 25.72
CA VAL A 124 18.09 -0.38 25.95
C VAL A 124 18.85 0.29 24.81
N PHE A 125 18.15 1.11 24.03
CA PHE A 125 18.77 1.97 23.04
C PHE A 125 19.06 3.31 23.69
N VAL A 126 20.27 3.83 23.49
CA VAL A 126 20.76 5.06 24.11
C VAL A 126 21.29 5.96 23.01
N ASP A 127 20.90 7.23 23.03
CA ASP A 127 21.40 8.25 22.11
C ASP A 127 22.83 8.67 22.49
N ALA A 128 23.49 9.43 21.61
CA ALA A 128 24.90 9.82 21.78
C ALA A 128 25.16 10.69 23.03
N ASP A 129 24.11 11.27 23.61
CA ASP A 129 24.12 12.07 24.84
C ASP A 129 23.93 11.24 26.12
N GLY A 130 23.69 9.93 25.99
CA GLY A 130 23.43 9.03 27.12
C GLY A 130 21.96 8.91 27.51
N THR A 131 21.03 9.53 26.77
CA THR A 131 19.58 9.45 27.02
C THR A 131 19.00 8.15 26.45
N ILE A 132 18.11 7.47 27.18
CA ILE A 132 17.43 6.27 26.69
C ILE A 132 16.41 6.66 25.62
N SER A 133 16.61 6.21 24.38
CA SER A 133 15.70 6.47 23.28
C SER A 133 14.61 5.41 23.13
N GLN A 134 14.93 4.13 23.39
CA GLN A 134 13.96 3.03 23.30
C GLN A 134 14.25 1.88 24.28
N LEU A 135 13.20 1.14 24.63
CA LEU A 135 13.24 -0.04 25.49
C LEU A 135 12.40 -1.16 24.87
N ASN A 136 12.94 -2.38 24.79
CA ASN A 136 12.11 -3.54 24.45
C ASN A 136 11.20 -3.96 25.63
N GLN A 137 10.19 -4.81 25.37
CA GLN A 137 9.21 -5.22 26.40
C GLN A 137 9.88 -5.86 27.63
N ARG A 138 10.97 -6.62 27.43
CA ARG A 138 11.75 -7.21 28.53
C ARG A 138 12.42 -6.14 29.39
N ALA A 139 13.05 -5.13 28.78
CA ALA A 139 13.64 -4.01 29.50
C ALA A 139 12.58 -3.23 30.30
N GLN A 140 11.42 -2.95 29.73
CA GLN A 140 10.32 -2.29 30.47
C GLN A 140 9.87 -3.11 31.68
N THR A 141 9.76 -4.43 31.53
CA THR A 141 9.40 -5.35 32.62
C THR A 141 10.48 -5.39 33.70
N LEU A 142 11.77 -5.38 33.30
CA LEU A 142 12.92 -5.46 34.20
C LEU A 142 13.14 -4.14 34.98
N PHE A 143 13.01 -3.00 34.31
CA PHE A 143 13.24 -1.67 34.91
C PHE A 143 12.02 -1.14 35.69
N GLY A 144 10.89 -1.86 35.70
CA GLY A 144 9.71 -1.52 36.50
C GLY A 144 9.08 -0.17 36.16
N ARG A 145 9.39 0.39 34.98
CA ARG A 145 8.90 1.69 34.50
C ARG A 145 8.16 1.51 33.19
N THR A 146 6.86 1.80 33.20
CA THR A 146 6.20 2.33 32.01
C THR A 146 6.97 3.58 31.62
N ALA A 147 7.48 3.67 30.38
CA ALA A 147 8.19 4.85 29.92
C ALA A 147 7.28 6.09 30.13
N THR A 148 7.67 6.97 31.05
CA THR A 148 7.01 8.25 31.29
C THR A 148 8.04 9.34 31.06
N GLY A 149 7.74 10.25 30.14
CA GLY A 149 8.50 11.47 29.86
C GLY A 149 8.93 11.57 28.42
#